data_AF-A0A1M2VWJ6-F1
#
_entry.id   AF-A0A1M2VWJ6-F1
#
_cell.length_a   1.000
_cell.length_b   1.000
_cell.length_c   1.000
_cell.angle_alpha   90.00
_cell.angle_beta   90.00
_cell.angle_gamma   90.00
#
_symmetry.space_group_name_H-M   'P 1'
#
loop_
_entity.id
_entity.type
_entity.pdbx_description
1 polymer ?
#
loop_
_entity_poly.entity_id
_entity_poly.type
_entity_poly.pdbx_seq_one_letter_code
_entity_poly.pdbx_strand_id
1 'polypeptide(L)'
;VYLPAISGLVPPEIVRMLASFLEVCYLARRSFLTDSTLAQLEAAHERFKQHRIVFKDSGVRPSGFSLPRQHSLEHYPQHIRNFGAPNGLCSSMTEAKHIKVVKEPWR
;
A
#
# COMPACT_ATOMS: atom_id res chain seq x y z
N VAL A 1 12.49 4.63 8.62
CA VAL A 1 13.77 3.94 8.34
C VAL A 1 14.08 3.89 6.85
N TYR A 2 13.14 3.56 5.95
CA TYR A 2 13.45 3.38 4.51
C TYR A 2 13.74 4.68 3.72
N LEU A 3 12.96 5.76 3.91
CA LEU A 3 13.09 6.98 3.08
C LEU A 3 14.46 7.68 3.20
N PRO A 4 15.06 7.83 4.40
CA PRO A 4 16.40 8.43 4.51
C PRO A 4 17.48 7.60 3.82
N ALA A 5 17.33 6.27 3.78
CA ALA A 5 18.34 5.36 3.22
C ALA A 5 18.50 5.49 1.69
N ILE A 6 17.48 5.98 1.00
CA ILE A 6 17.49 6.17 -0.46
C ILE A 6 17.64 7.65 -0.85
N SER A 7 17.58 8.57 0.11
CA SER A 7 17.69 9.99 -0.16
C SER A 7 19.09 10.31 -0.69
N GLY A 8 19.16 11.06 -1.80
CA GLY A 8 20.42 11.34 -2.50
C GLY A 8 20.95 10.21 -3.38
N LEU A 9 20.39 8.99 -3.29
CA LEU A 9 20.75 7.86 -4.16
C LEU A 9 19.82 7.71 -5.37
N VAL A 10 18.59 8.23 -5.27
CA VAL A 10 17.59 8.21 -6.33
C VAL A 10 17.05 9.62 -6.58
N PRO A 11 16.44 9.89 -7.76
CA PRO A 11 15.77 11.15 -8.00
C PRO A 11 14.78 11.49 -6.88
N PRO A 12 14.71 12.76 -6.45
CA PRO A 12 13.87 13.15 -5.32
C PRO A 12 12.38 12.85 -5.55
N GLU A 13 11.93 12.77 -6.81
CA GLU A 13 10.59 12.33 -7.21
C GLU A 13 10.30 10.89 -6.77
N ILE A 14 11.28 9.99 -6.85
CA ILE A 14 11.13 8.60 -6.39
C ILE A 14 10.98 8.57 -4.87
N VAL A 15 11.74 9.40 -4.15
CA VAL A 15 11.60 9.53 -2.69
C VAL A 15 10.21 10.04 -2.32
N ARG A 16 9.70 11.07 -3.00
CA ARG A 16 8.33 11.60 -2.78
C ARG A 16 7.26 10.57 -3.12
N MET A 17 7.41 9.84 -4.21
CA MET A 17 6.52 8.75 -4.59
C MET A 17 6.47 7.68 -3.50
N LEU A 18 7.62 7.20 -3.02
CA LEU A 18 7.67 6.23 -1.93
C LEU A 18 7.10 6.79 -0.62
N ALA A 19 7.33 8.07 -0.33
CA ALA A 19 6.79 8.71 0.87
C ALA A 19 5.25 8.73 0.84
N SER A 20 4.65 9.15 -0.27
CA SER A 20 3.19 9.14 -0.46
C SER A 20 2.61 7.72 -0.43
N PHE A 21 3.28 6.74 -1.03
CA PHE A 21 2.86 5.34 -0.94
C PHE A 21 2.89 4.81 0.51
N LEU A 22 3.97 5.10 1.24
CA LEU A 22 4.08 4.71 2.65
C LEU A 22 3.00 5.39 3.49
N GLU A 23 2.69 6.66 3.23
CA GLU A 23 1.61 7.39 3.90
C GLU A 23 0.26 6.67 3.72
N VAL A 24 -0.08 6.26 2.50
CA VAL A 24 -1.26 5.41 2.23
C VAL A 24 -1.24 4.15 3.09
N CYS A 25 -0.11 3.42 3.10
CA CYS A 25 0.03 2.20 3.89
C CYS A 25 -0.08 2.43 5.41
N TYR A 26 0.43 3.55 5.94
CA TYR A 26 0.33 3.85 7.36
C TYR A 26 -1.09 4.28 7.76
N LEU A 27 -1.76 5.07 6.92
CA LEU A 27 -3.15 5.48 7.16
C LEU A 27 -4.09 4.27 7.13
N ALA A 28 -3.97 3.41 6.13
CA ALA A 28 -4.78 2.21 6.00
C ALA A 28 -4.59 1.20 7.15
N ARG A 29 -3.43 1.22 7.83
CA ARG A 29 -3.11 0.33 8.97
C ARG A 29 -3.60 0.85 10.32
N ARG A 30 -4.22 2.03 10.39
CA ARG A 30 -4.74 2.54 11.67
C ARG A 30 -5.87 1.66 12.17
N SER A 31 -5.90 1.42 13.49
CA SER A 31 -6.96 0.61 14.08
C SER A 31 -8.32 1.30 14.13
N PHE A 32 -8.31 2.64 14.05
CA PHE A 32 -9.50 3.47 14.05
C PHE A 32 -9.38 4.45 12.89
N LEU A 33 -10.36 4.43 11.98
CA LEU A 33 -10.42 5.32 10.83
C LEU A 33 -11.71 6.13 10.90
N THR A 34 -11.55 7.44 10.92
CA THR A 34 -12.63 8.42 10.79
C THR A 34 -12.74 8.89 9.34
N ASP A 35 -13.81 9.60 9.00
CA ASP A 35 -13.92 10.26 7.68
C ASP A 35 -12.74 11.19 7.38
N SER A 36 -12.19 11.86 8.41
CA SER A 36 -10.96 12.64 8.28
C SER A 36 -9.75 11.79 7.90
N THR A 37 -9.61 10.59 8.50
CA THR A 37 -8.54 9.66 8.14
C THR A 37 -8.72 9.12 6.73
N LEU A 38 -9.96 8.86 6.31
CA LEU A 38 -10.28 8.42 4.95
C LEU A 38 -9.98 9.51 3.92
N ALA A 39 -10.31 10.78 4.21
CA ALA A 39 -9.94 11.90 3.35
C ALA A 39 -8.41 12.05 3.24
N GLN A 40 -7.67 11.85 4.33
CA GLN A 40 -6.20 11.81 4.29
C GLN A 40 -5.68 10.66 3.44
N LEU A 41 -6.31 9.47 3.52
CA LEU A 41 -5.94 8.29 2.74
C LEU A 41 -6.16 8.53 1.25
N GLU A 42 -7.31 9.09 0.87
CA GLU A 42 -7.63 9.47 -0.51
C GLU A 42 -6.63 10.51 -1.03
N ALA A 43 -6.34 11.55 -0.26
CA ALA A 43 -5.36 12.58 -0.64
C ALA A 43 -3.94 12.01 -0.78
N ALA A 44 -3.50 11.11 0.10
CA ALA A 44 -2.22 10.43 0.00
C ALA A 44 -2.15 9.53 -1.24
N HIS A 45 -3.25 8.86 -1.58
CA HIS A 45 -3.34 8.04 -2.78
C HIS A 45 -3.27 8.88 -4.06
N GLU A 46 -3.90 10.07 -4.09
CA GLU A 46 -3.75 11.00 -5.21
C GLU A 46 -2.31 11.48 -5.37
N ARG A 47 -1.62 11.87 -4.28
CA ARG A 47 -0.19 12.23 -4.32
C ARG A 47 0.67 11.10 -4.86
N PHE A 48 0.39 9.86 -4.46
CA PHE A 48 1.06 8.68 -5.00
C PHE A 48 0.84 8.53 -6.51
N LYS A 49 -0.40 8.69 -6.99
CA LYS A 49 -0.71 8.62 -8.43
C LYS A 49 -0.02 9.73 -9.24
N GLN A 50 0.13 10.92 -8.66
CA GLN A 50 0.87 12.03 -9.27
C GLN A 50 2.37 11.74 -9.34
N HIS A 51 2.98 11.27 -8.25
CA HIS A 51 4.42 11.05 -8.20
C HIS A 51 4.89 9.76 -8.89
N ARG A 52 4.04 8.73 -9.03
CA ARG A 52 4.43 7.47 -9.71
C ARG A 52 4.80 7.65 -11.17
N ILE A 53 4.40 8.77 -11.80
CA ILE A 53 4.74 9.10 -13.19
C ILE A 53 6.26 9.11 -13.41
N VAL A 54 7.07 9.36 -12.38
CA VAL A 54 8.54 9.25 -12.45
C VAL A 54 9.02 7.91 -13.01
N PHE A 55 8.30 6.81 -12.76
CA PHE A 55 8.66 5.49 -13.30
C PHE A 55 8.32 5.33 -14.77
N LYS A 56 7.32 6.07 -15.27
CA LYS A 56 7.04 6.14 -16.70
C LYS A 56 8.14 6.95 -17.39
N ASP A 57 8.46 8.11 -16.83
CA ASP A 57 9.45 9.05 -17.40
C ASP A 57 10.86 8.49 -17.38
N SER A 58 11.23 7.71 -16.36
CA SER A 58 12.52 7.02 -16.30
C SER A 58 12.61 5.78 -17.20
N GLY A 59 11.55 5.43 -17.93
CA GLY A 59 11.51 4.25 -18.78
C GLY A 59 11.41 2.92 -18.03
N VAL A 60 11.34 2.93 -16.69
CA VAL A 60 11.15 1.71 -15.87
C VAL A 60 9.78 1.08 -16.16
N ARG A 61 8.77 1.90 -16.45
CA ARG A 61 7.39 1.46 -16.67
C ARG A 61 6.68 2.25 -17.79
N PRO A 62 7.10 2.09 -19.05
CA PRO A 62 6.66 2.93 -20.16
C PRO A 62 5.18 2.71 -20.51
N SER A 63 4.66 1.49 -20.32
CA SER A 63 3.28 1.10 -20.62
C SER A 63 2.25 1.52 -19.56
N GLY A 64 2.67 2.25 -18.52
CA GLY A 64 1.77 2.80 -17.50
C GLY A 64 1.45 1.85 -16.35
N PHE A 65 0.37 2.14 -15.63
CA PHE A 65 0.14 1.63 -14.26
C PHE A 65 -1.06 0.69 -14.10
N SER A 66 -1.09 -0.41 -14.85
CA SER A 66 -2.09 -1.47 -14.69
C SER A 66 -1.63 -2.55 -13.70
N LEU A 67 -1.29 -2.18 -12.46
CA LEU A 67 -0.93 -3.16 -11.40
C LEU A 67 -2.14 -3.43 -10.51
N PRO A 68 -2.61 -4.69 -10.42
CA PRO A 68 -3.75 -5.04 -9.58
C PRO A 68 -3.59 -4.59 -8.12
N ARG A 69 -2.38 -4.72 -7.55
CA ARG A 69 -2.10 -4.30 -6.16
C ARG A 69 -2.05 -2.79 -5.96
N GLN A 70 -1.74 -2.01 -6.99
CA GLN A 70 -1.80 -0.55 -6.89
C GLN A 70 -3.23 -0.07 -7.10
N HIS A 71 -3.97 -0.69 -8.03
CA HIS A 71 -5.37 -0.38 -8.27
C HIS A 71 -6.24 -0.71 -7.06
N SER A 72 -5.94 -1.78 -6.31
CA SER A 72 -6.71 -2.11 -5.11
C SER A 72 -6.77 -0.98 -4.08
N LEU A 73 -5.74 -0.12 -4.00
CA LEU A 73 -5.70 1.04 -3.09
C LEU A 73 -6.84 2.04 -3.33
N GLU A 74 -7.35 2.12 -4.56
CA GLU A 74 -8.49 2.97 -4.93
C GLU A 74 -9.77 2.58 -4.20
N HIS A 75 -9.90 1.29 -3.88
CA HIS A 75 -11.09 0.73 -3.24
C HIS A 75 -11.00 0.72 -1.71
N TYR A 76 -9.83 0.99 -1.13
CA TYR A 76 -9.64 0.95 0.33
C TYR A 76 -10.61 1.86 1.08
N PRO A 77 -10.81 3.14 0.71
CA PRO A 77 -11.74 4.01 1.44
C PRO A 77 -13.16 3.46 1.47
N GLN A 78 -13.65 2.94 0.34
CA GLN A 78 -14.98 2.34 0.27
C GLN A 78 -15.07 1.05 1.09
N HIS A 79 -14.07 0.17 1.00
CA HIS A 79 -14.04 -1.07 1.78
C HIS A 79 -13.96 -0.80 3.28
N ILE A 80 -13.22 0.21 3.70
CA ILE A 80 -13.14 0.59 5.12
C ILE A 80 -14.48 1.12 5.63
N ARG A 81 -15.22 1.90 4.82
CA ARG A 81 -16.59 2.32 5.18
C ARG A 81 -17.53 1.12 5.30
N ASN A 82 -17.41 0.13 4.41
CA ASN A 82 -18.31 -1.03 4.38
C ASN A 82 -18.01 -2.08 5.45
N PHE A 83 -16.73 -2.30 5.78
CA PHE A 83 -16.27 -3.46 6.54
C PHE A 83 -15.42 -3.10 7.77
N GLY A 84 -15.16 -1.81 8.00
CA GLY A 84 -14.32 -1.34 9.08
C GLY A 84 -12.82 -1.37 8.76
N ALA A 85 -12.00 -1.12 9.78
CA ALA A 85 -10.55 -1.13 9.64
C ALA A 85 -10.05 -2.48 9.11
N PRO A 86 -9.02 -2.53 8.23
CA PRO A 86 -8.51 -3.77 7.65
C PRO A 86 -7.62 -4.55 8.64
N ASN A 87 -8.02 -4.56 9.91
CA ASN A 87 -7.36 -5.28 10.98
C ASN A 87 -7.76 -6.75 10.94
N GLY A 88 -6.77 -7.64 11.06
CA GLY A 88 -7.03 -8.99 11.56
C GLY A 88 -7.76 -9.95 10.63
N LEU A 89 -7.92 -9.64 9.33
CA LEU A 89 -8.41 -10.58 8.32
C LEU A 89 -7.54 -10.50 7.07
N CYS A 90 -6.46 -11.28 7.04
CA CYS A 90 -5.69 -11.47 5.81
C CYS A 90 -5.29 -12.93 5.62
N SER A 91 -4.80 -13.26 4.43
CA SER A 91 -4.43 -14.62 4.06
C SER A 91 -3.31 -15.22 4.93
N SER A 92 -2.61 -14.42 5.74
CA SER A 92 -1.61 -14.94 6.68
C SER A 92 -2.23 -15.85 7.73
N MET A 93 -3.48 -15.61 8.14
CA MET A 93 -4.18 -16.46 9.12
C MET A 93 -4.42 -17.86 8.58
N THR A 94 -4.92 -17.95 7.34
CA THR A 94 -5.17 -19.23 6.68
C THR A 94 -3.85 -19.91 6.29
N GLU A 95 -2.84 -19.14 5.85
CA GLU A 95 -1.52 -19.69 5.53
C GLU A 95 -0.82 -20.23 6.78
N ALA A 96 -0.91 -19.55 7.93
CA ALA A 96 -0.36 -20.05 9.20
C ALA A 96 -0.97 -21.40 9.60
N LYS A 97 -2.29 -21.59 9.38
CA LYS A 97 -2.95 -22.87 9.60
C LYS A 97 -2.57 -23.91 8.53
N HIS A 98 -2.43 -23.49 7.28
CA HIS A 98 -2.01 -24.34 6.16
C HIS A 98 -0.62 -24.94 6.41
N ILE A 99 0.34 -24.18 6.93
CA ILE A 99 1.67 -24.70 7.31
C ILE A 99 1.52 -25.88 8.28
N LYS A 100 0.78 -25.69 9.37
CA LYS A 100 0.59 -26.74 10.38
C LYS A 100 -0.14 -27.97 9.86
N VAL A 101 -1.12 -27.78 8.97
CA VAL A 101 -1.97 -28.89 8.48
C VAL A 101 -1.32 -29.64 7.30
N VAL A 102 -0.58 -28.95 6.44
CA VAL A 102 -0.10 -29.51 5.16
C VAL A 102 1.41 -29.68 5.13
N LYS A 103 2.19 -28.74 5.70
CA LYS A 103 3.66 -28.76 5.65
C LYS A 103 4.29 -29.45 6.85
N GLU A 104 3.62 -29.44 7.99
CA GLU A 104 4.02 -30.12 9.22
C GLU A 104 2.97 -31.17 9.66
N PRO A 105 2.57 -32.12 8.78
CA PRO A 105 1.49 -33.06 9.09
C PRO A 105 1.85 -34.09 10.18
N TRP A 106 3.13 -34.24 10.50
CA TRP A 106 3.58 -35.18 11.52
C TRP A 106 3.35 -34.61 12.93
N ARG A 107 2.47 -35.29 13.66
CA ARG A 107 2.39 -35.32 15.12
C ARG A 107 2.49 -36.76 15.57
#